data_AF-B3PD79-F1
#
_entry.id   AF-B3PD79-F1
#
_cell.length_a   1.000
_cell.length_b   1.000
_cell.length_c   1.000
_cell.angle_alpha   90.00
_cell.angle_beta   90.00
_cell.angle_gamma   90.00
#
_symmetry.space_group_name_H-M   'P 1'
#
loop_
_entity.id
_entity.type
_entity.pdbx_description
1 polymer ?
#
loop_
_entity_poly.entity_id
_entity_poly.type
_entity_poly.pdbx_seq_one_letter_code
_entity_poly.pdbx_strand_id
1 'polypeptide(L)'
;MRSLDQVLIVNPACPFSDIAHAMTQMGWQRDTLELAAPSLIANEPEVATWSWKGHKPFVIYSFNPVVKMRVLDVAGVPPGVREGIAQQLPLLDHLAIEKLFTSDDVRERLLGLWAVQETERVDLLETARKLQDDPEPVLAEQARDVCAKLERINQARKEVLVQMRMIEEATPALIRRLNDPSFIQTLKPSRSDLQHLFDAELVDAAQLAIERLYADPGLRISPASDTQIKAVACPAGLLRWPNMLSDKFPGGYRDLAGWMVPSRIWVCWKQESAGTSVSYDGLVWLDNHWCWLPKIFRFLVPYLMNGSSGTLKH
;
A
#
# COMPACT_ATOMS: atom_id res chain seq x y z
N MET A 1 -1.11 7.26 16.61
CA MET A 1 0.07 6.84 15.82
C MET A 1 0.14 7.73 14.59
N ARG A 2 1.33 8.26 14.26
CA ARG A 2 1.52 8.92 12.96
C ARG A 2 1.48 7.83 11.88
N SER A 3 0.72 8.05 10.81
CA SER A 3 0.76 7.15 9.64
C SER A 3 2.13 7.29 8.99
N LEU A 4 2.81 6.17 8.73
CA LEU A 4 4.07 6.16 8.00
C LEU A 4 3.81 6.09 6.50
N ASP A 5 4.54 6.90 5.74
CA ASP A 5 4.43 6.96 4.29
C ASP A 5 4.88 5.63 3.63
N GLN A 6 4.55 5.46 2.35
CA GLN A 6 5.02 4.32 1.54
C GLN A 6 6.51 4.41 1.24
N VAL A 7 7.05 5.61 1.33
CA VAL A 7 8.43 5.95 1.07
C VAL A 7 8.98 6.66 2.30
N LEU A 8 10.15 6.23 2.78
CA LEU A 8 10.85 6.89 3.87
C LEU A 8 12.04 7.65 3.28
N ILE A 9 12.11 8.96 3.56
CA ILE A 9 13.26 9.77 3.18
C ILE A 9 14.24 9.79 4.35
N VAL A 10 15.39 9.15 4.19
CA VAL A 10 16.43 9.12 5.22
C VAL A 10 17.20 10.44 5.21
N ASN A 11 17.50 10.96 6.39
CA ASN A 11 18.27 12.20 6.54
C ASN A 11 19.60 12.10 5.74
N PRO A 12 19.93 13.10 4.90
CA PRO A 12 21.16 13.09 4.10
C PRO A 12 22.46 12.92 4.88
N ALA A 13 22.46 13.20 6.19
CA ALA A 13 23.62 13.00 7.06
C ALA A 13 23.86 11.53 7.44
N CYS A 14 22.86 10.64 7.28
CA CYS A 14 22.98 9.22 7.57
C CYS A 14 23.61 8.47 6.38
N PRO A 15 24.80 7.88 6.53
CA PRO A 15 25.46 7.15 5.45
C PRO A 15 24.78 5.80 5.20
N PHE A 16 24.97 5.25 4.00
CA PHE A 16 24.43 3.93 3.66
C PHE A 16 24.90 2.79 4.58
N SER A 17 26.12 2.85 5.12
CA SER A 17 26.61 1.85 6.07
C SER A 17 25.70 1.70 7.28
N ASP A 18 25.17 2.81 7.77
CA ASP A 18 24.35 2.86 8.97
C ASP A 18 22.94 2.34 8.66
N ILE A 19 22.42 2.69 7.47
CA ILE A 19 21.16 2.14 6.96
C ILE A 19 21.26 0.63 6.82
N ALA A 20 22.29 0.13 6.14
CA ALA A 20 22.51 -1.29 5.93
C ALA A 20 22.71 -2.05 7.26
N HIS A 21 23.41 -1.44 8.22
CA HIS A 21 23.58 -2.00 9.56
C HIS A 21 22.25 -2.10 10.31
N ALA A 22 21.45 -1.03 10.34
CA ALA A 22 20.13 -1.02 10.97
C ALA A 22 19.20 -2.07 10.35
N MET A 23 19.16 -2.16 9.01
CA MET A 23 18.38 -3.18 8.30
C MET A 23 18.80 -4.60 8.70
N THR A 24 20.11 -4.86 8.74
CA THR A 24 20.66 -6.18 9.13
C THR A 24 20.31 -6.54 10.58
N GLN A 25 20.41 -5.58 11.51
CA GLN A 25 20.03 -5.80 12.92
C GLN A 25 18.56 -6.16 13.09
N MET A 26 17.69 -5.65 12.23
CA MET A 26 16.27 -5.99 12.20
C MET A 26 15.98 -7.35 11.55
N GLY A 27 16.98 -8.04 10.99
CA GLY A 27 16.84 -9.35 10.34
C GLY A 27 16.59 -9.29 8.83
N TRP A 28 16.73 -8.12 8.21
CA TRP A 28 16.69 -7.98 6.76
C TRP A 28 17.96 -8.51 6.11
N GLN A 29 17.80 -9.21 4.99
CA GLN A 29 18.92 -9.76 4.23
C GLN A 29 19.08 -8.94 2.96
N ARG A 30 20.25 -8.33 2.79
CA ARG A 30 20.58 -7.59 1.57
C ARG A 30 20.77 -8.57 0.43
N ASP A 31 20.11 -8.31 -0.70
CA ASP A 31 20.36 -9.05 -1.92
C ASP A 31 21.73 -8.66 -2.48
N THR A 32 22.57 -9.66 -2.74
CA THR A 32 23.92 -9.49 -3.27
C THR A 32 23.97 -9.70 -4.79
N LEU A 33 22.85 -10.01 -5.44
CA LEU A 33 22.79 -10.35 -6.87
C LEU A 33 22.89 -9.15 -7.82
N GLU A 34 23.06 -7.92 -7.34
CA GLU A 34 23.25 -6.75 -8.21
C GLU A 34 24.72 -6.54 -8.64
N LEU A 35 24.99 -6.93 -9.90
CA LEU A 35 26.03 -6.53 -10.86
C LEU A 35 25.83 -5.03 -11.28
N ALA A 36 26.74 -4.23 -11.86
CA ALA A 36 28.14 -4.36 -12.31
C ALA A 36 28.79 -2.97 -12.61
N ALA A 37 28.26 -1.85 -12.12
CA ALA A 37 28.88 -0.53 -12.31
C ALA A 37 29.46 -0.02 -10.98
N PRO A 38 30.69 0.54 -10.95
CA PRO A 38 31.22 1.17 -9.76
C PRO A 38 30.32 2.35 -9.39
N SER A 39 29.92 2.43 -8.12
CA SER A 39 29.12 3.53 -7.60
C SER A 39 29.85 4.86 -7.81
N LEU A 40 29.10 5.92 -8.17
CA LEU A 40 29.64 7.27 -8.32
C LEU A 40 30.30 7.78 -7.03
N ILE A 41 29.81 7.34 -5.87
CA ILE A 41 30.36 7.64 -4.55
C ILE A 41 30.81 6.34 -3.90
N ALA A 42 32.05 6.35 -3.36
CA ALA A 42 32.60 5.20 -2.66
C ALA A 42 31.70 4.78 -1.49
N ASN A 43 31.40 3.48 -1.40
CA ASN A 43 30.57 2.85 -0.36
C ASN A 43 29.09 3.29 -0.33
N GLU A 44 28.59 3.91 -1.39
CA GLU A 44 27.24 4.44 -1.48
C GLU A 44 26.60 3.93 -2.79
N PRO A 45 25.90 2.78 -2.75
CA PRO A 45 25.31 2.21 -3.96
C PRO A 45 24.15 3.08 -4.45
N GLU A 46 23.93 3.14 -5.76
CA GLU A 46 22.78 3.86 -6.32
C GLU A 46 21.46 3.17 -5.97
N VAL A 47 21.48 1.83 -5.89
CA VAL A 47 20.35 0.98 -5.55
C VAL A 47 20.81 -0.14 -4.61
N ALA A 48 19.96 -0.52 -3.67
CA ALA A 48 20.12 -1.75 -2.90
C ALA A 48 18.77 -2.33 -2.53
N THR A 49 18.65 -3.65 -2.50
CA THR A 49 17.42 -4.33 -2.12
C THR A 49 17.64 -5.17 -0.87
N TRP A 50 16.67 -5.16 0.06
CA TRP A 50 16.61 -6.11 1.16
C TRP A 50 15.34 -6.94 1.06
N SER A 51 15.46 -8.20 1.44
CA SER A 51 14.37 -9.15 1.59
C SER A 51 14.20 -9.56 3.04
N TRP A 52 12.98 -9.90 3.42
CA TRP A 52 12.70 -10.48 4.72
C TRP A 52 12.87 -12.00 4.63
N LYS A 53 13.97 -12.53 5.19
CA LYS A 53 14.31 -13.97 5.14
C LYS A 53 14.40 -14.54 3.71
N GLY A 54 14.91 -13.76 2.76
CA GLY A 54 15.08 -14.20 1.35
C GLY A 54 13.81 -14.11 0.51
N HIS A 55 12.71 -13.58 1.05
CA HIS A 55 11.42 -13.47 0.38
C HIS A 55 10.78 -12.09 0.60
N LYS A 56 9.60 -11.88 0.01
CA LYS A 56 8.77 -10.72 0.33
C LYS A 56 8.44 -10.63 1.82
N PRO A 57 8.23 -9.42 2.36
CA PRO A 57 8.30 -8.12 1.68
C PRO A 57 9.73 -7.72 1.30
N PHE A 58 9.86 -6.79 0.34
CA PHE A 58 11.13 -6.17 -0.02
C PHE A 58 11.17 -4.72 0.44
N VAL A 59 12.38 -4.23 0.70
CA VAL A 59 12.70 -2.81 0.83
C VAL A 59 13.69 -2.45 -0.26
N ILE A 60 13.39 -1.41 -1.01
CA ILE A 60 14.26 -0.92 -2.09
C ILE A 60 14.83 0.42 -1.67
N TYR A 61 16.15 0.51 -1.64
CA TYR A 61 16.89 1.74 -1.47
C TYR A 61 17.26 2.35 -2.81
N SER A 62 17.15 3.66 -2.91
CA SER A 62 17.78 4.43 -3.98
C SER A 62 18.49 5.66 -3.42
N PHE A 63 19.60 6.02 -4.09
CA PHE A 63 20.42 7.17 -3.74
C PHE A 63 20.54 8.15 -4.90
N ASN A 64 20.23 9.41 -4.65
CA ASN A 64 20.49 10.50 -5.59
C ASN A 64 21.66 11.37 -5.11
N PRO A 65 22.82 11.36 -5.81
CA PRO A 65 24.01 12.08 -5.36
C PRO A 65 23.91 13.60 -5.45
N VAL A 66 23.00 14.16 -6.27
CA VAL A 66 22.88 15.61 -6.51
C VAL A 66 22.50 16.35 -5.22
N VAL A 67 21.53 15.79 -4.50
CA VAL A 67 21.00 16.35 -3.23
C VAL A 67 21.23 15.42 -2.05
N LYS A 68 22.00 14.35 -2.23
CA LYS A 68 22.23 13.27 -1.24
C LYS A 68 20.92 12.68 -0.70
N MET A 69 19.90 12.57 -1.56
CA MET A 69 18.61 12.01 -1.17
C MET A 69 18.71 10.50 -1.07
N ARG A 70 18.23 9.96 0.05
CA ARG A 70 18.17 8.54 0.34
C ARG A 70 16.72 8.14 0.51
N VAL A 71 16.26 7.23 -0.32
CA VAL A 71 14.86 6.82 -0.38
C VAL A 71 14.80 5.35 -0.02
N LEU A 72 13.88 4.99 0.88
CA LEU A 72 13.49 3.61 1.13
C LEU A 72 12.04 3.41 0.71
N ASP A 73 11.82 2.69 -0.38
CA ASP A 73 10.49 2.19 -0.73
C ASP A 73 10.14 1.02 0.20
N VAL A 74 9.12 1.26 1.02
CA VAL A 74 8.60 0.33 2.02
C VAL A 74 7.12 0.03 1.77
N ALA A 75 6.62 0.30 0.56
CA ALA A 75 5.19 0.21 0.25
C ALA A 75 4.64 -1.21 0.46
N GLY A 76 5.43 -2.23 0.15
CA GLY A 76 5.08 -3.65 0.35
C GLY A 76 5.27 -4.15 1.78
N VAL A 77 5.90 -3.38 2.67
CA VAL A 77 6.23 -3.79 4.04
C VAL A 77 5.02 -3.62 4.96
N PRO A 78 4.65 -4.64 5.78
CA PRO A 78 3.58 -4.52 6.77
C PRO A 78 3.81 -3.37 7.76
N PRO A 79 2.76 -2.69 8.25
CA PRO A 79 2.91 -1.46 9.04
C PRO A 79 3.77 -1.62 10.30
N GLY A 80 3.61 -2.71 11.05
CA GLY A 80 4.39 -2.93 12.27
C GLY A 80 5.89 -3.09 11.99
N VAL A 81 6.24 -3.72 10.88
CA VAL A 81 7.64 -3.87 10.44
C VAL A 81 8.17 -2.53 9.91
N ARG A 82 7.35 -1.78 9.16
CA ARG A 82 7.70 -0.43 8.68
C ARG A 82 7.95 0.53 9.83
N GLU A 83 7.14 0.47 10.88
CA GLU A 83 7.35 1.26 12.10
C GLU A 83 8.67 0.92 12.79
N GLY A 84 9.04 -0.37 12.83
CA GLY A 84 10.38 -0.79 13.24
C GLY A 84 11.49 -0.12 12.44
N ILE A 85 11.40 -0.11 11.10
CA ILE A 85 12.38 0.57 10.24
C ILE A 85 12.45 2.07 10.55
N ALA A 86 11.30 2.74 10.64
CA ALA A 86 11.23 4.17 10.87
C ALA A 86 11.77 4.61 12.25
N GLN A 87 11.71 3.73 13.25
CA GLN A 87 12.28 3.99 14.58
C GLN A 87 13.80 3.82 14.63
N GLN A 88 14.39 3.04 13.72
CA GLN A 88 15.84 2.78 13.70
C GLN A 88 16.62 3.76 12.82
N LEU A 89 15.93 4.53 11.97
CA LEU A 89 16.56 5.41 11.00
C LEU A 89 16.22 6.88 11.27
N PRO A 90 17.18 7.81 11.11
CA PRO A 90 16.90 9.23 11.18
C PRO A 90 16.19 9.67 9.90
N LEU A 91 14.86 9.76 9.94
CA LEU A 91 14.05 10.15 8.78
C LEU A 91 13.83 11.67 8.73
N LEU A 92 13.66 12.21 7.52
CA LEU A 92 13.08 13.54 7.32
C LEU A 92 11.57 13.44 7.54
N ASP A 93 11.07 14.12 8.59
CA ASP A 93 9.64 14.21 8.84
C ASP A 93 8.98 15.33 8.03
N HIS A 94 7.64 15.43 8.11
CA HIS A 94 6.87 16.42 7.35
C HIS A 94 7.34 17.86 7.60
N LEU A 95 7.68 18.21 8.84
CA LEU A 95 8.13 19.55 9.21
C LEU A 95 9.54 19.83 8.68
N ALA A 96 10.42 18.82 8.70
CA ALA A 96 11.76 18.93 8.12
C ALA A 96 11.67 19.16 6.61
N ILE A 97 10.82 18.42 5.90
CA ILE A 97 10.60 18.59 4.45
C ILE A 97 10.06 19.99 4.13
N GLU A 98 9.08 20.49 4.89
CA GLU A 98 8.53 21.83 4.68
C GLU A 98 9.56 22.95 4.86
N LYS A 99 10.47 22.81 5.83
CA LYS A 99 11.54 23.79 6.07
C LYS A 99 12.54 23.87 4.92
N LEU A 100 12.74 22.79 4.16
CA LEU A 100 13.66 22.77 3.02
C LEU A 100 13.25 23.77 1.92
N PHE A 101 11.96 24.05 1.75
CA PHE A 101 11.46 25.00 0.75
C PHE A 101 11.87 26.45 1.01
N THR A 102 12.21 26.79 2.25
CA THR A 102 12.61 28.14 2.65
C THR A 102 14.12 28.29 2.86
N SER A 103 14.90 27.26 2.51
CA SER A 103 16.36 27.32 2.66
C SER A 103 16.99 28.27 1.64
N ASP A 104 18.02 28.99 2.07
CA ASP A 104 18.85 29.79 1.17
C ASP A 104 19.71 28.89 0.25
N ASP A 105 19.97 27.64 0.64
CA ASP A 105 20.69 26.67 -0.19
C ASP A 105 19.76 26.07 -1.26
N VAL A 106 20.15 26.24 -2.52
CA VAL A 106 19.49 25.66 -3.70
C VAL A 106 19.36 24.14 -3.59
N ARG A 107 20.38 23.43 -3.08
CA ARG A 107 20.36 21.97 -2.95
C ARG A 107 19.35 21.50 -1.91
N GLU A 108 19.17 22.25 -0.83
CA GLU A 108 18.17 21.94 0.19
C GLU A 108 16.75 22.17 -0.37
N ARG A 109 16.51 23.27 -1.09
CA ARG A 109 15.22 23.49 -1.78
C ARG A 109 14.92 22.37 -2.79
N LEU A 110 15.92 21.96 -3.58
CA LEU A 110 15.79 20.85 -4.53
C LEU A 110 15.52 19.51 -3.81
N LEU A 111 16.18 19.25 -2.67
CA LEU A 111 15.88 18.09 -1.82
C LEU A 111 14.43 18.11 -1.34
N GLY A 112 13.93 19.25 -0.87
CA GLY A 112 12.54 19.40 -0.44
C GLY A 112 11.56 19.10 -1.56
N LEU A 113 11.83 19.62 -2.75
CA LEU A 113 11.00 19.40 -3.94
C LEU A 113 10.95 17.91 -4.34
N TRP A 114 12.09 17.24 -4.39
CA TRP A 114 12.15 15.81 -4.73
C TRP A 114 11.59 14.92 -3.62
N ALA A 115 11.80 15.25 -2.35
CA ALA A 115 11.18 14.53 -1.23
C ALA A 115 9.65 14.59 -1.32
N VAL A 116 9.08 15.75 -1.68
CA VAL A 116 7.63 15.91 -1.93
C VAL A 116 7.16 15.04 -3.10
N GLN A 117 7.96 14.93 -4.16
CA GLN A 117 7.65 14.05 -5.29
C GLN A 117 7.62 12.58 -4.85
N GLU A 118 8.68 12.10 -4.18
CA GLU A 118 8.83 10.69 -3.80
C GLU A 118 7.79 10.25 -2.75
N THR A 119 7.36 11.17 -1.89
CA THR A 119 6.32 10.92 -0.89
C THR A 119 4.90 11.24 -1.39
N GLU A 120 4.74 11.67 -2.64
CA GLU A 120 3.48 12.07 -3.26
C GLU A 120 2.64 13.06 -2.41
N ARG A 121 3.30 14.05 -1.80
CA ARG A 121 2.70 15.05 -0.89
C ARG A 121 1.93 16.13 -1.66
N VAL A 122 0.74 15.78 -2.14
CA VAL A 122 -0.18 16.67 -2.86
C VAL A 122 -0.60 17.89 -2.02
N ASP A 123 -0.61 17.77 -0.70
CA ASP A 123 -0.88 18.88 0.23
C ASP A 123 0.19 19.98 0.18
N LEU A 124 1.39 19.68 -0.32
CA LEU A 124 2.48 20.65 -0.53
C LEU A 124 2.55 21.18 -1.96
N LEU A 125 1.55 20.89 -2.80
CA LEU A 125 1.53 21.32 -4.21
C LEU A 125 1.63 22.84 -4.37
N GLU A 126 0.92 23.62 -3.55
CA GLU A 126 1.00 25.10 -3.61
C GLU A 126 2.37 25.62 -3.18
N THR A 127 3.02 24.95 -2.23
CA THR A 127 4.39 25.30 -1.82
C THR A 127 5.38 25.00 -2.93
N ALA A 128 5.27 23.84 -3.60
CA ALA A 128 6.09 23.49 -4.75
C ALA A 128 5.88 24.45 -5.93
N ARG A 129 4.63 24.92 -6.17
CA ARG A 129 4.34 25.89 -7.24
C ARG A 129 5.08 27.21 -7.08
N LYS A 130 5.28 27.68 -5.84
CA LYS A 130 6.04 28.92 -5.59
C LYS A 130 7.49 28.83 -6.09
N LEU A 131 8.07 27.62 -6.16
CA LEU A 131 9.41 27.42 -6.69
C LEU A 131 9.46 27.45 -8.23
N GLN A 132 8.33 27.53 -8.95
CA GLN A 132 8.36 27.68 -10.42
C GLN A 132 8.88 29.04 -10.87
N ASP A 133 8.84 30.03 -9.98
CA ASP A 133 9.36 31.38 -10.16
C ASP A 133 10.71 31.58 -9.42
N ASP A 134 11.39 30.49 -9.05
CA ASP A 134 12.66 30.55 -8.34
C ASP A 134 13.74 31.24 -9.20
N PRO A 135 14.60 32.11 -8.61
CA PRO A 135 15.70 32.74 -9.35
C PRO A 135 16.70 31.73 -9.94
N GLU A 136 16.80 30.53 -9.39
CA GLU A 136 17.62 29.46 -9.98
C GLU A 136 16.84 28.71 -11.08
N PRO A 137 17.25 28.83 -12.37
CA PRO A 137 16.47 28.27 -13.48
C PRO A 137 16.28 26.75 -13.41
N VAL A 138 17.28 26.01 -12.93
CA VAL A 138 17.20 24.55 -12.79
C VAL A 138 16.14 24.15 -11.77
N LEU A 139 16.07 24.86 -10.64
CA LEU A 139 15.07 24.60 -9.60
C LEU A 139 13.66 24.95 -10.10
N ALA A 140 13.52 26.07 -10.82
CA ALA A 140 12.25 26.47 -11.43
C ALA A 140 11.73 25.45 -12.46
N GLU A 141 12.61 24.89 -13.28
CA GLU A 141 12.27 23.82 -14.21
C GLU A 141 11.82 22.55 -13.48
N GLN A 142 12.60 22.08 -12.50
CA GLN A 142 12.25 20.90 -11.71
C GLN A 142 10.91 21.10 -10.96
N ALA A 143 10.64 22.31 -10.47
CA ALA A 143 9.38 22.62 -9.79
C ALA A 143 8.18 22.45 -10.72
N ARG A 144 8.30 22.84 -12.00
CA ARG A 144 7.24 22.63 -13.00
C ARG A 144 6.97 21.14 -13.22
N ASP A 145 8.01 20.33 -13.38
CA ASP A 145 7.89 18.89 -13.59
C ASP A 145 7.24 18.17 -12.41
N VAL A 146 7.69 18.50 -11.19
CA VAL A 146 7.13 17.92 -9.96
C VAL A 146 5.67 18.32 -9.78
N CYS A 147 5.32 19.60 -9.99
CA CYS A 147 3.92 20.04 -9.93
C CYS A 147 3.04 19.30 -10.94
N ALA A 148 3.48 19.17 -12.19
CA ALA A 148 2.74 18.44 -13.22
C ALA A 148 2.55 16.94 -12.86
N LYS A 149 3.54 16.31 -12.21
CA LYS A 149 3.41 14.93 -11.70
C LYS A 149 2.40 14.84 -10.55
N LEU A 150 2.49 15.72 -9.55
CA LEU A 150 1.57 15.74 -8.41
C LEU A 150 0.13 16.05 -8.81
N GLU A 151 -0.08 16.91 -9.81
CA GLU A 151 -1.41 17.18 -10.37
C GLU A 151 -2.03 15.95 -11.01
N ARG A 152 -1.24 15.18 -11.79
CA ARG A 152 -1.69 13.89 -12.34
C ARG A 152 -2.06 12.89 -11.24
N ILE A 153 -1.25 12.79 -10.18
CA ILE A 153 -1.55 11.94 -9.02
C ILE A 153 -2.85 12.39 -8.34
N ASN A 154 -3.03 13.70 -8.11
CA ASN A 154 -4.24 14.24 -7.49
C ASN A 154 -5.48 13.96 -8.35
N GLN A 155 -5.37 14.10 -9.67
CA GLN A 155 -6.45 13.81 -10.59
C GLN A 155 -6.84 12.32 -10.57
N ALA A 156 -5.85 11.42 -10.62
CA ALA A 156 -6.08 9.99 -10.49
C ALA A 156 -6.75 9.62 -9.15
N ARG A 157 -6.34 10.26 -8.04
CA ARG A 157 -6.99 10.07 -6.72
C ARG A 157 -8.46 10.48 -6.74
N LYS A 158 -8.81 11.59 -7.40
CA LYS A 158 -10.22 12.02 -7.57
C LYS A 158 -11.03 11.00 -8.36
N GLU A 159 -10.48 10.47 -9.46
CA GLU A 159 -11.15 9.47 -10.28
C GLU A 159 -11.41 8.18 -9.49
N VAL A 160 -10.43 7.72 -8.72
CA VAL A 160 -10.58 6.57 -7.83
C VAL A 160 -11.69 6.81 -6.78
N LEU A 161 -11.77 8.01 -6.18
CA LEU A 161 -12.84 8.33 -5.23
C LEU A 161 -14.23 8.28 -5.87
N VAL A 162 -14.37 8.73 -7.11
CA VAL A 162 -15.63 8.63 -7.87
C VAL A 162 -15.99 7.16 -8.12
N GLN A 163 -15.01 6.34 -8.54
CA GLN A 163 -15.22 4.89 -8.73
C GLN A 163 -15.63 4.19 -7.44
N MET A 164 -14.95 4.47 -6.33
CA MET A 164 -15.30 3.95 -5.01
C MET A 164 -16.73 4.30 -4.63
N ARG A 165 -17.15 5.55 -4.87
CA ARG A 165 -18.51 5.99 -4.54
C ARG A 165 -19.57 5.21 -5.33
N MET A 166 -19.35 5.02 -6.64
CA MET A 166 -20.26 4.22 -7.48
C MET A 166 -20.34 2.76 -7.00
N ILE A 167 -19.19 2.18 -6.62
CA ILE A 167 -19.11 0.82 -6.07
C ILE A 167 -19.90 0.73 -4.75
N GLU A 168 -19.71 1.67 -3.83
CA GLU A 168 -20.44 1.73 -2.55
C GLU A 168 -21.96 1.82 -2.75
N GLU A 169 -22.42 2.58 -3.75
CA GLU A 169 -23.85 2.74 -4.05
C GLU A 169 -24.47 1.48 -4.66
N ALA A 170 -23.73 0.74 -5.49
CA ALA A 170 -24.21 -0.49 -6.12
C ALA A 170 -24.17 -1.71 -5.15
N THR A 171 -23.25 -1.72 -4.20
CA THR A 171 -22.95 -2.90 -3.36
C THR A 171 -24.14 -3.38 -2.48
N PRO A 172 -24.98 -2.53 -1.87
CA PRO A 172 -26.10 -2.98 -1.05
C PRO A 172 -27.12 -3.87 -1.76
N ALA A 173 -27.36 -3.66 -3.06
CA ALA A 173 -28.25 -4.51 -3.85
C ALA A 173 -27.64 -5.90 -4.03
N LEU A 174 -26.33 -5.98 -4.26
CA LEU A 174 -25.59 -7.23 -4.35
C LEU A 174 -25.57 -7.98 -3.02
N ILE A 175 -25.29 -7.30 -1.91
CA ILE A 175 -25.22 -7.92 -0.57
C ILE A 175 -26.54 -8.60 -0.20
N ARG A 176 -27.68 -8.02 -0.56
CA ARG A 176 -29.00 -8.61 -0.28
C ARG A 176 -29.23 -9.94 -1.00
N ARG A 177 -28.47 -10.24 -2.06
CA ARG A 177 -28.53 -11.50 -2.80
C ARG A 177 -27.58 -12.57 -2.27
N LEU A 178 -26.73 -12.26 -1.28
CA LEU A 178 -25.78 -13.21 -0.68
C LEU A 178 -26.47 -14.27 0.21
N ASN A 179 -27.80 -14.37 0.17
CA ASN A 179 -28.58 -15.46 0.76
C ASN A 179 -28.91 -16.57 -0.25
N ASP A 180 -28.74 -16.32 -1.56
CA ASP A 180 -29.03 -17.26 -2.63
C ASP A 180 -27.76 -18.06 -2.99
N PRO A 181 -27.71 -19.38 -2.74
CA PRO A 181 -26.54 -20.20 -3.05
C PRO A 181 -26.16 -20.17 -4.53
N SER A 182 -27.14 -20.10 -5.44
CA SER A 182 -26.86 -20.09 -6.88
C SER A 182 -26.16 -18.79 -7.28
N PHE A 183 -26.60 -17.66 -6.73
CA PHE A 183 -25.94 -16.37 -6.91
C PHE A 183 -24.54 -16.36 -6.29
N ILE A 184 -24.37 -16.88 -5.07
CA ILE A 184 -23.05 -16.94 -4.41
C ILE A 184 -22.04 -17.68 -5.27
N GLN A 185 -22.42 -18.79 -5.90
CA GLN A 185 -21.53 -19.54 -6.79
C GLN A 185 -21.07 -18.70 -8.00
N THR A 186 -21.87 -17.75 -8.49
CA THR A 186 -21.45 -16.84 -9.56
C THR A 186 -20.36 -15.84 -9.13
N LEU A 187 -20.16 -15.66 -7.82
CA LEU A 187 -19.14 -14.77 -7.25
C LEU A 187 -17.84 -15.51 -6.92
N LYS A 188 -17.76 -16.83 -7.13
CA LYS A 188 -16.56 -17.61 -6.84
C LYS A 188 -15.43 -17.15 -7.77
N PRO A 189 -14.31 -16.61 -7.24
CA PRO A 189 -13.21 -16.20 -8.10
C PRO A 189 -12.57 -17.42 -8.76
N SER A 190 -12.26 -17.29 -10.04
CA SER A 190 -11.41 -18.24 -10.76
C SER A 190 -9.94 -18.02 -10.40
N ARG A 191 -9.07 -18.95 -10.82
CA ARG A 191 -7.62 -18.76 -10.71
C ARG A 191 -7.13 -17.50 -11.42
N SER A 192 -7.72 -17.17 -12.58
CA SER A 192 -7.40 -15.95 -13.32
C SER A 192 -7.77 -14.69 -12.54
N ASP A 193 -8.89 -14.72 -11.84
CA ASP A 193 -9.33 -13.61 -10.99
C ASP A 193 -8.35 -13.42 -9.83
N LEU A 194 -7.90 -14.51 -9.22
CA LEU A 194 -6.91 -14.46 -8.14
C LEU A 194 -5.57 -13.87 -8.61
N GLN A 195 -5.14 -14.13 -9.84
CA GLN A 195 -3.94 -13.51 -10.44
C GLN A 195 -4.10 -11.99 -10.66
N HIS A 196 -5.34 -11.50 -10.82
CA HIS A 196 -5.63 -10.07 -10.90
C HIS A 196 -5.79 -9.39 -9.54
N LEU A 197 -5.89 -10.17 -8.46
CA LEU A 197 -6.11 -9.70 -7.09
C LEU A 197 -4.85 -9.75 -6.24
N PHE A 198 -4.00 -10.75 -6.46
CA PHE A 198 -2.87 -11.05 -5.61
C PHE A 198 -1.57 -11.20 -6.40
N ASP A 199 -0.48 -11.00 -5.68
CA ASP A 199 0.84 -11.40 -6.13
C ASP A 199 0.91 -12.90 -6.45
N ALA A 200 1.76 -13.27 -7.42
CA ALA A 200 1.90 -14.65 -7.88
C ALA A 200 2.19 -15.64 -6.75
N GLU A 201 2.93 -15.23 -5.72
CA GLU A 201 3.27 -16.06 -4.55
C GLU A 201 2.06 -16.47 -3.70
N LEU A 202 0.94 -15.74 -3.79
CA LEU A 202 -0.28 -16.00 -3.02
C LEU A 202 -1.38 -16.72 -3.81
N VAL A 203 -1.27 -16.82 -5.13
CA VAL A 203 -2.37 -17.34 -5.98
C VAL A 203 -2.76 -18.76 -5.59
N ASP A 204 -1.78 -19.65 -5.35
CA ASP A 204 -2.05 -21.04 -4.98
C ASP A 204 -2.69 -21.16 -3.59
N ALA A 205 -2.17 -20.42 -2.60
CA ALA A 205 -2.74 -20.39 -1.25
C ALA A 205 -4.16 -19.80 -1.26
N ALA A 206 -4.40 -18.75 -2.06
CA ALA A 206 -5.71 -18.14 -2.23
C ALA A 206 -6.70 -19.10 -2.90
N GLN A 207 -6.27 -19.84 -3.93
CA GLN A 207 -7.12 -20.84 -4.58
C GLN A 207 -7.57 -21.90 -3.59
N LEU A 208 -6.65 -22.46 -2.81
CA LEU A 208 -6.97 -23.46 -1.79
C LEU A 208 -7.95 -22.93 -0.74
N ALA A 209 -7.75 -21.69 -0.28
CA ALA A 209 -8.65 -21.04 0.67
C ALA A 209 -10.06 -20.83 0.08
N ILE A 210 -10.15 -20.41 -1.18
CA ILE A 210 -11.43 -20.21 -1.88
C ILE A 210 -12.17 -21.53 -2.08
N GLU A 211 -11.48 -22.60 -2.50
CA GLU A 211 -12.10 -23.92 -2.62
C GLU A 211 -12.69 -24.39 -1.29
N ARG A 212 -11.96 -24.19 -0.19
CA ARG A 212 -12.45 -24.51 1.16
C ARG A 212 -13.65 -23.67 1.57
N LEU A 213 -13.61 -22.36 1.33
CA LEU A 213 -14.71 -21.44 1.67
C LEU A 213 -15.99 -21.80 0.91
N TYR A 214 -15.87 -22.07 -0.39
CA TYR A 214 -17.02 -22.35 -1.25
C TYR A 214 -17.55 -23.79 -1.13
N ALA A 215 -16.81 -24.69 -0.50
CA ALA A 215 -17.29 -26.01 -0.12
C ALA A 215 -18.20 -25.98 1.13
N ASP A 216 -18.20 -24.90 1.92
CA ASP A 216 -19.05 -24.76 3.09
C ASP A 216 -20.51 -24.47 2.71
N PRO A 217 -21.49 -25.37 2.99
CA PRO A 217 -22.90 -25.12 2.71
C PRO A 217 -23.50 -23.99 3.57
N GLY A 218 -22.79 -23.56 4.62
CA GLY A 218 -23.12 -22.43 5.47
C GLY A 218 -22.67 -21.08 4.91
N LEU A 219 -21.98 -21.04 3.77
CA LEU A 219 -21.54 -19.80 3.15
C LEU A 219 -22.73 -18.99 2.61
N ARG A 220 -23.31 -18.14 3.45
CA ARG A 220 -24.43 -17.25 3.12
C ARG A 220 -24.55 -16.11 4.12
N ILE A 221 -25.16 -15.01 3.67
CA ILE A 221 -25.49 -13.85 4.48
C ILE A 221 -26.95 -13.51 4.23
N SER A 222 -27.76 -13.55 5.28
CA SER A 222 -29.19 -13.27 5.21
C SER A 222 -29.52 -11.99 5.99
N PRO A 223 -29.33 -10.80 5.39
CA PRO A 223 -29.77 -9.57 6.03
C PRO A 223 -31.30 -9.57 6.16
N ALA A 224 -31.83 -9.12 7.30
CA ALA A 224 -33.25 -8.87 7.42
C ALA A 224 -33.68 -7.72 6.49
N SER A 225 -34.96 -7.67 6.10
CA SER A 225 -35.46 -6.68 5.13
C SER A 225 -35.28 -5.23 5.58
N ASP A 226 -35.30 -4.99 6.90
CA ASP A 226 -35.12 -3.70 7.56
C ASP A 226 -33.65 -3.40 7.91
N THR A 227 -32.72 -4.32 7.64
CA THR A 227 -31.31 -4.15 7.97
C THR A 227 -30.68 -3.03 7.13
N GLN A 228 -30.06 -2.06 7.81
CA GLN A 228 -29.25 -1.06 7.13
C GLN A 228 -27.90 -1.65 6.75
N ILE A 229 -27.52 -1.52 5.48
CA ILE A 229 -26.22 -1.96 4.96
C ILE A 229 -25.38 -0.71 4.70
N LYS A 230 -24.24 -0.60 5.39
CA LYS A 230 -23.25 0.46 5.17
C LYS A 230 -22.00 -0.18 4.56
N ALA A 231 -21.85 -0.01 3.25
CA ALA A 231 -20.67 -0.46 2.52
C ALA A 231 -19.57 0.61 2.54
N VAL A 232 -18.31 0.18 2.53
CA VAL A 232 -17.13 1.02 2.39
C VAL A 232 -16.22 0.37 1.37
N ALA A 233 -15.92 1.10 0.30
CA ALA A 233 -14.97 0.67 -0.72
C ALA A 233 -13.57 1.21 -0.39
N CYS A 234 -12.53 0.46 -0.73
CA CYS A 234 -11.14 0.86 -0.56
C CYS A 234 -10.23 0.15 -1.56
N PRO A 235 -9.45 0.87 -2.38
CA PRO A 235 -8.37 0.29 -3.16
C PRO A 235 -7.39 -0.44 -2.25
N ALA A 236 -6.91 -1.60 -2.69
CA ALA A 236 -5.98 -2.41 -1.90
C ALA A 236 -4.70 -1.65 -1.53
N GLY A 237 -4.24 -0.75 -2.39
CA GLY A 237 -3.10 0.14 -2.12
C GLY A 237 -3.32 0.98 -0.87
N LEU A 238 -4.53 1.53 -0.67
CA LEU A 238 -4.87 2.34 0.50
C LEU A 238 -5.08 1.51 1.78
N LEU A 239 -5.17 0.17 1.69
CA LEU A 239 -5.26 -0.69 2.87
C LEU A 239 -3.92 -0.83 3.61
N ARG A 240 -2.80 -0.47 2.97
CA ARG A 240 -1.44 -0.65 3.49
C ARG A 240 -1.10 0.23 4.71
N TRP A 241 -1.87 1.28 4.98
CA TRP A 241 -1.65 2.18 6.14
C TRP A 241 -2.96 2.63 6.78
N PRO A 242 -2.95 3.09 8.04
CA PRO A 242 -4.12 3.68 8.68
C PRO A 242 -4.59 4.95 7.97
N ASN A 243 -5.86 4.99 7.58
CA ASN A 243 -6.54 6.16 7.04
C ASN A 243 -8.05 5.99 7.21
N MET A 244 -8.82 7.04 6.92
CA MET A 244 -10.27 7.04 7.14
C MET A 244 -11.02 5.87 6.47
N LEU A 245 -10.50 5.36 5.35
CA LEU A 245 -11.10 4.26 4.59
C LEU A 245 -10.62 2.91 5.15
N SER A 246 -9.31 2.73 5.31
CA SER A 246 -8.73 1.46 5.77
C SER A 246 -9.10 1.14 7.22
N ASP A 247 -9.37 2.15 8.07
CA ASP A 247 -9.81 1.94 9.46
C ASP A 247 -11.22 1.35 9.57
N LYS A 248 -11.97 1.29 8.46
CA LYS A 248 -13.25 0.58 8.39
C LYS A 248 -13.09 -0.90 8.06
N PHE A 249 -11.94 -1.31 7.52
CA PHE A 249 -11.65 -2.68 7.14
C PHE A 249 -11.13 -3.51 8.33
N PRO A 250 -11.31 -4.84 8.31
CA PRO A 250 -10.65 -5.73 9.26
C PRO A 250 -9.12 -5.58 9.20
N GLY A 251 -8.47 -5.58 10.38
CA GLY A 251 -7.02 -5.36 10.49
C GLY A 251 -6.16 -6.28 9.63
N GLY A 252 -6.56 -7.54 9.44
CA GLY A 252 -5.80 -8.49 8.63
C GLY A 252 -5.69 -8.15 7.14
N TYR A 253 -6.54 -7.27 6.60
CA TYR A 253 -6.33 -6.74 5.24
C TYR A 253 -5.07 -5.88 5.15
N ARG A 254 -4.74 -5.16 6.21
CA ARG A 254 -3.53 -4.33 6.26
C ARG A 254 -2.27 -5.20 6.22
N ASP A 255 -2.31 -6.36 6.88
CA ASP A 255 -1.23 -7.35 6.84
C ASP A 255 -1.13 -8.05 5.49
N LEU A 256 -2.21 -8.09 4.71
CA LEU A 256 -2.26 -8.70 3.39
C LEU A 256 -1.95 -7.73 2.24
N ALA A 257 -2.14 -6.42 2.44
CA ALA A 257 -2.15 -5.41 1.38
C ALA A 257 -0.83 -5.24 0.61
N GLY A 258 0.30 -5.69 1.19
CA GLY A 258 1.59 -5.75 0.50
C GLY A 258 1.61 -6.72 -0.69
N TRP A 259 0.75 -7.74 -0.66
CA TRP A 259 0.63 -8.78 -1.68
C TRP A 259 -0.64 -8.68 -2.51
N MET A 260 -1.42 -7.60 -2.36
CA MET A 260 -2.62 -7.35 -3.14
C MET A 260 -2.29 -6.38 -4.29
N VAL A 261 -2.96 -6.55 -5.44
CA VAL A 261 -2.84 -5.63 -6.58
C VAL A 261 -3.42 -4.26 -6.17
N PRO A 262 -2.60 -3.18 -6.10
CA PRO A 262 -2.98 -1.94 -5.42
C PRO A 262 -4.24 -1.24 -5.96
N SER A 263 -4.49 -1.37 -7.27
CA SER A 263 -5.61 -0.71 -7.95
C SER A 263 -6.96 -1.40 -7.75
N ARG A 264 -6.99 -2.63 -7.20
CA ARG A 264 -8.24 -3.37 -7.04
C ARG A 264 -9.04 -2.82 -5.85
N ILE A 265 -10.32 -2.53 -6.08
CA ILE A 265 -11.21 -1.93 -5.08
C ILE A 265 -11.94 -3.02 -4.32
N TRP A 266 -11.61 -3.14 -3.05
CA TRP A 266 -12.24 -4.06 -2.11
C TRP A 266 -13.38 -3.38 -1.36
N VAL A 267 -14.35 -4.17 -0.90
CA VAL A 267 -15.49 -3.67 -0.15
C VAL A 267 -15.66 -4.47 1.13
N CYS A 268 -15.77 -3.73 2.23
CA CYS A 268 -16.27 -4.23 3.51
C CYS A 268 -17.62 -3.58 3.80
N TRP A 269 -18.43 -4.20 4.66
CA TRP A 269 -19.70 -3.61 5.05
C TRP A 269 -20.11 -3.99 6.45
N LYS A 270 -20.99 -3.16 7.02
CA LYS A 270 -21.68 -3.43 8.27
C LYS A 270 -23.17 -3.60 8.02
N GLN A 271 -23.75 -4.59 8.67
CA GLN A 271 -25.18 -4.78 8.79
C GLN A 271 -25.60 -4.33 10.18
N GLU A 272 -26.55 -3.40 10.25
CA GLU A 272 -27.09 -2.86 11.49
C GLU A 272 -28.58 -3.21 11.60
N SER A 273 -28.95 -3.93 12.67
CA SER A 273 -30.34 -4.29 12.99
C SER A 273 -30.53 -4.31 14.50
N ALA A 274 -31.57 -3.60 15.00
CA ALA A 274 -31.99 -3.58 16.41
C ALA A 274 -30.84 -3.36 17.42
N GLY A 275 -29.89 -2.46 17.11
CA GLY A 275 -28.75 -2.16 17.99
C GLY A 275 -27.59 -3.16 17.92
N THR A 276 -27.69 -4.21 17.11
CA THR A 276 -26.59 -5.13 16.79
C THR A 276 -25.91 -4.72 15.49
N SER A 277 -24.59 -4.86 15.43
CA SER A 277 -23.80 -4.60 14.22
C SER A 277 -22.90 -5.79 13.91
N VAL A 278 -23.01 -6.33 12.69
CA VAL A 278 -22.17 -7.41 12.20
C VAL A 278 -21.36 -6.90 11.01
N SER A 279 -20.04 -7.13 11.04
CA SER A 279 -19.13 -6.72 9.97
C SER A 279 -18.79 -7.89 9.04
N TYR A 280 -18.76 -7.60 7.76
CA TYR A 280 -18.45 -8.53 6.67
C TYR A 280 -17.49 -7.86 5.69
N ASP A 281 -16.87 -8.67 4.82
CA ASP A 281 -15.82 -8.23 3.93
C ASP A 281 -15.64 -9.16 2.72
N GLY A 282 -14.71 -8.78 1.84
CA GLY A 282 -14.18 -9.64 0.79
C GLY A 282 -14.83 -9.47 -0.57
N LEU A 283 -15.77 -8.54 -0.74
CA LEU A 283 -16.29 -8.23 -2.07
C LEU A 283 -15.25 -7.43 -2.84
N VAL A 284 -15.06 -7.74 -4.11
CA VAL A 284 -14.14 -7.04 -5.00
C VAL A 284 -14.73 -6.93 -6.40
N TRP A 285 -14.62 -5.76 -7.00
CA TRP A 285 -15.01 -5.53 -8.39
C TRP A 285 -13.79 -5.76 -9.30
N LEU A 286 -13.91 -6.73 -10.20
CA LEU A 286 -12.93 -7.05 -11.23
C LEU A 286 -13.47 -6.62 -12.59
N ASP A 287 -13.18 -5.36 -12.96
CA ASP A 287 -13.42 -4.73 -14.27
C ASP A 287 -14.87 -4.82 -14.79
N ASN A 288 -15.38 -6.03 -15.06
CA ASN A 288 -16.72 -6.36 -15.54
C ASN A 288 -17.57 -7.26 -14.62
N HIS A 289 -17.03 -7.81 -13.52
CA HIS A 289 -17.79 -8.69 -12.62
C HIS A 289 -17.36 -8.59 -11.15
N TRP A 290 -18.19 -9.14 -10.26
CA TRP A 290 -17.93 -9.19 -8.82
C TRP A 290 -17.36 -10.55 -8.42
N CYS A 291 -16.38 -10.54 -7.52
CA CYS A 291 -15.96 -11.72 -6.78
C CYS A 291 -16.21 -11.52 -5.28
N TRP A 292 -16.33 -12.63 -4.56
CA TRP A 292 -16.46 -12.63 -3.11
C TRP A 292 -15.43 -13.57 -2.45
N LEU A 293 -14.58 -13.00 -1.60
CA LEU A 293 -13.49 -13.67 -0.89
C LEU A 293 -13.63 -13.43 0.62
N PRO A 294 -14.66 -14.00 1.26
CA PRO A 294 -15.03 -13.65 2.63
C PRO A 294 -13.91 -13.97 3.61
N LYS A 295 -13.44 -12.95 4.35
CA LYS A 295 -12.42 -13.09 5.39
C LYS A 295 -11.14 -13.77 4.89
N ILE A 296 -10.78 -13.58 3.62
CA ILE A 296 -9.64 -14.25 2.98
C ILE A 296 -8.31 -14.03 3.72
N PHE A 297 -8.15 -12.87 4.37
CA PHE A 297 -7.01 -12.56 5.23
C PHE A 297 -6.79 -13.58 6.36
N ARG A 298 -7.84 -14.25 6.86
CA ARG A 298 -7.72 -15.28 7.91
C ARG A 298 -6.98 -16.52 7.43
N PHE A 299 -6.90 -16.74 6.12
CA PHE A 299 -6.17 -17.86 5.52
C PHE A 299 -4.79 -17.42 5.04
N LEU A 300 -4.71 -16.26 4.40
CA LEU A 300 -3.47 -15.79 3.76
C LEU A 300 -2.47 -15.18 4.75
N VAL A 301 -2.92 -14.47 5.79
CA VAL A 301 -1.98 -13.90 6.78
C VAL A 301 -1.21 -14.99 7.53
N PRO A 302 -1.85 -16.07 8.05
CA PRO A 302 -1.11 -17.18 8.66
C PRO A 302 -0.15 -17.89 7.69
N TYR A 303 -0.51 -17.99 6.41
CA TYR A 303 0.37 -18.56 5.37
C TYR A 303 1.64 -17.71 5.21
N LEU A 304 1.50 -16.38 5.16
CA LEU A 304 2.63 -15.46 5.08
C LEU A 304 3.54 -15.51 6.32
N MET A 305 2.96 -15.62 7.52
CA MET A 305 3.73 -15.59 8.78
C MET A 305 4.53 -16.88 9.05
N ASN A 306 4.02 -18.03 8.59
CA ASN A 306 4.68 -19.32 8.83
C ASN A 306 5.67 -19.71 7.72
N GLY A 307 5.80 -18.89 6.68
CA GLY A 307 6.56 -19.19 5.47
C GLY A 307 5.87 -20.25 4.60
N SER A 308 6.21 -20.26 3.31
CA SER A 308 5.64 -21.15 2.28
C SER A 308 5.80 -22.66 2.57
N SER A 309 6.56 -23.02 3.60
CA SER A 309 6.72 -24.39 4.11
C SER A 309 5.54 -24.86 4.98
N GLY A 310 4.64 -23.95 5.37
CA GLY A 310 3.44 -24.28 6.14
C GLY A 310 2.32 -24.79 5.24
N THR A 311 2.24 -26.11 5.05
CA THR A 311 1.01 -26.77 4.57
C THR A 311 -0.17 -26.17 5.33
N LEU A 312 -1.14 -25.57 4.63
CA LEU A 312 -2.40 -25.10 5.22
C LEU A 312 -2.97 -26.27 6.03
N LYS A 313 -2.88 -26.21 7.37
CA LYS A 313 -3.33 -27.31 8.24
C LYS A 313 -4.80 -27.58 7.90
N HIS A 314 -5.07 -28.81 7.47
CA HIS A 314 -6.37 -29.33 7.06
C HIS A 314 -7.43 -29.06 8.15
#